data_AF-A0A1E7GVL6-F1
#
_entry.id   AF-A0A1E7GVL6-F1
#
_cell.length_a   1.000
_cell.length_b   1.000
_cell.length_c   1.000
_cell.angle_alpha   90.00
_cell.angle_beta   90.00
_cell.angle_gamma   90.00
#
_symmetry.space_group_name_H-M   'P 1'
#
loop_
_entity.id
_entity.type
_entity.pdbx_description
1 polymer ?
#
loop_
_entity_poly.entity_id
_entity_poly.type
_entity_poly.pdbx_seq_one_letter_code
_entity_poly.pdbx_strand_id
1 'polypeptide(L)'
;MSFIPVIGKSIKKQLEEREEGILSPFAALNKNSSGRQVTEEEDMCDMRLPFQRDRDRITHSKTFRRLKHKTQVFLAPTGDHYRTRLTHVLEVSQIARTIAAALCLNEPLTEAIALGHDLGHTPFGHAGEATLNELHPGGFRHYVHSLRVVDFLENNGKGLNLTFEVRNGIVRHSKGQADILPKDQSELAVTLEGQIVRLADIVAYVNHDQDDALRAGILQEGDLPREIEKVVGERHSKRIEAMVRDLIVETLTADDGELHISEGMLEAITNLRKFLYDNVYTYPKVHAEFEKAQRIIRDLYSYFMQNGLVRLRGEKLVKRNMEEEWTDEKVAHRRVCDYIAGMTDRYALSIYKRIFLPEPWSFKD
;
A
#
# COMPACT_ATOMS: atom_id res chain seq x y z
N MET A 1 30.33 -17.80 12.43
CA MET A 1 31.05 -18.44 11.31
C MET A 1 30.98 -17.51 10.11
N SER A 2 32.05 -17.37 9.32
CA SER A 2 31.99 -16.62 8.06
C SER A 2 31.32 -17.48 6.98
N PHE A 3 30.23 -17.01 6.38
CA PHE A 3 29.64 -17.66 5.21
C PHE A 3 30.48 -17.33 3.97
N ILE A 4 31.19 -18.34 3.44
CA ILE A 4 32.00 -18.23 2.23
C ILE A 4 31.28 -18.99 1.11
N PRO A 5 30.99 -18.35 -0.04
CA PRO A 5 30.38 -19.05 -1.17
C PRO A 5 31.23 -20.22 -1.66
N VAL A 6 30.60 -21.38 -1.85
CA VAL A 6 31.20 -22.63 -2.31
C VAL A 6 30.88 -22.83 -3.80
N ILE A 7 31.92 -22.91 -4.62
CA ILE A 7 31.78 -23.21 -6.05
C ILE A 7 31.30 -24.66 -6.22
N GLY A 8 30.40 -24.91 -7.17
CA GLY A 8 29.82 -26.23 -7.44
C GLY A 8 28.54 -26.54 -6.66
N LYS A 9 28.10 -25.63 -5.77
CA LYS A 9 26.80 -25.68 -5.11
C LYS A 9 25.90 -24.58 -5.65
N SER A 10 24.62 -24.88 -5.86
CA SER A 10 23.64 -23.87 -6.30
C SER A 10 23.65 -22.66 -5.36
N ILE A 11 23.67 -21.45 -5.93
CA ILE A 11 23.66 -20.19 -5.17
C ILE A 11 22.39 -20.11 -4.32
N LYS A 12 21.23 -20.51 -4.86
CA LYS A 12 19.96 -20.55 -4.10
C LYS A 12 20.09 -21.38 -2.83
N LYS A 13 20.60 -22.61 -2.93
CA LYS A 13 20.79 -23.51 -1.79
C LYS A 13 21.72 -22.90 -0.73
N GLN A 14 22.77 -22.21 -1.17
CA GLN A 14 23.69 -21.52 -0.26
C GLN A 14 23.03 -20.34 0.45
N LEU A 15 22.14 -19.61 -0.23
CA LEU A 15 21.36 -18.52 0.38
C LEU A 15 20.34 -19.07 1.39
N GLU A 16 19.66 -20.17 1.10
CA GLU A 16 18.70 -20.82 2.03
C GLU A 16 19.39 -21.32 3.31
N GLU A 17 20.56 -21.96 3.17
CA GLU A 17 21.35 -22.41 4.33
C GLU A 17 21.86 -21.23 5.16
N ARG A 18 22.17 -20.11 4.50
CA ARG A 18 22.53 -18.88 5.19
C ARG A 18 21.34 -18.32 5.97
N GLU A 19 20.15 -18.27 5.36
CA GLU A 19 18.93 -17.82 6.04
C GLU A 19 18.66 -18.64 7.31
N GLU A 20 18.75 -19.98 7.22
CA GLU A 20 18.54 -20.85 8.38
C GLU A 20 19.56 -20.65 9.52
N GLY A 21 20.79 -20.24 9.19
CA GLY A 21 21.83 -20.02 10.19
C GLY A 21 21.86 -18.62 10.82
N ILE A 22 21.15 -17.64 10.26
CA ILE A 22 21.21 -16.24 10.72
C ILE A 22 19.86 -15.67 11.15
N LEU A 23 18.75 -16.19 10.63
CA LEU A 23 17.43 -15.68 10.94
C LEU A 23 16.92 -16.27 12.27
N SER A 24 16.02 -15.52 12.90
CA SER A 24 15.29 -15.93 14.09
C SER A 24 14.49 -17.22 13.82
N PRO A 25 14.30 -18.10 14.82
CA PRO A 25 13.42 -19.27 14.71
C PRO A 25 11.98 -18.92 14.29
N PHE A 26 11.55 -17.68 14.56
CA PHE A 26 10.23 -17.17 14.21
C PHE A 26 10.15 -16.53 12.81
N ALA A 27 11.28 -16.42 12.10
CA ALA A 27 11.33 -15.84 10.76
C ALA A 27 10.78 -16.80 9.70
N ALA A 28 10.15 -16.24 8.67
CA ALA A 28 9.74 -17.03 7.51
C ALA A 28 10.96 -17.35 6.62
N LEU A 29 11.26 -18.63 6.46
CA LEU A 29 12.37 -19.10 5.61
C LEU A 29 11.88 -19.38 4.19
N ASN A 30 12.68 -19.01 3.17
CA ASN A 30 12.32 -19.29 1.77
C ASN A 30 12.11 -20.79 1.52
N LYS A 31 12.95 -21.64 2.12
CA LYS A 31 12.86 -23.11 2.00
C LYS A 31 11.55 -23.71 2.51
N ASN A 32 10.85 -23.01 3.41
CA ASN A 32 9.60 -23.43 4.03
C ASN A 32 8.38 -22.72 3.40
N SER A 33 8.57 -22.00 2.29
CA SER A 33 7.47 -21.29 1.64
C SER A 33 6.37 -22.26 1.21
N SER A 34 5.11 -21.85 1.40
CA SER A 34 3.92 -22.53 0.88
C SER A 34 3.79 -22.40 -0.64
N GLY A 35 4.72 -21.70 -1.30
CA GLY A 35 4.82 -21.61 -2.74
C GLY A 35 3.82 -20.64 -3.38
N ARG A 36 3.60 -20.85 -4.68
CA ARG A 36 2.79 -19.98 -5.55
C ARG A 36 1.50 -20.70 -5.94
N GLN A 37 0.48 -19.94 -6.36
CA GLN A 37 -0.78 -20.54 -6.82
C GLN A 37 -0.62 -21.33 -8.12
N VAL A 38 0.14 -20.77 -9.06
CA VAL A 38 0.52 -21.46 -10.30
C VAL A 38 1.95 -21.94 -10.15
N THR A 39 2.15 -23.25 -10.26
CA THR A 39 3.50 -23.84 -10.26
C THR A 39 4.28 -23.30 -11.44
N GLU A 40 5.49 -22.83 -11.17
CA GLU A 40 6.42 -22.37 -12.20
C GLU A 40 7.60 -23.32 -12.23
N GLU A 41 8.12 -23.56 -13.44
CA GLU A 41 9.37 -24.29 -13.59
C GLU A 41 10.51 -23.48 -12.97
N GLU A 42 11.31 -24.14 -12.14
CA GLU A 42 12.49 -23.50 -11.58
C GLU A 42 13.53 -23.29 -12.67
N ASP A 43 13.79 -22.01 -12.96
CA ASP A 43 14.95 -21.63 -13.75
C ASP A 43 16.21 -21.90 -12.93
N MET A 44 16.99 -22.88 -13.37
CA MET A 44 18.27 -23.30 -12.78
C MET A 44 19.33 -22.20 -12.84
N CYS A 45 19.19 -21.23 -13.75
CA CYS A 45 20.06 -20.06 -13.85
C CYS A 45 19.60 -18.91 -12.93
N ASP A 46 18.37 -18.94 -12.41
CA ASP A 46 17.91 -17.89 -11.49
C ASP A 46 18.55 -18.09 -10.12
N MET A 47 19.29 -17.08 -9.68
CA MET A 47 20.01 -17.07 -8.40
C MET A 47 19.16 -16.52 -7.25
N ARG A 48 18.00 -15.91 -7.55
CA ARG A 48 17.16 -15.24 -6.56
C ARG A 48 16.29 -16.22 -5.80
N LEU A 49 16.12 -15.98 -4.51
CA LEU A 49 15.16 -16.70 -3.68
C LEU A 49 13.71 -16.26 -3.99
N PRO A 50 12.70 -17.10 -3.68
CA PRO A 50 11.29 -16.82 -3.94
C PRO A 50 10.83 -15.41 -3.54
N PHE A 51 11.15 -14.94 -2.33
CA PHE A 51 10.71 -13.61 -1.86
C PHE A 51 11.42 -12.45 -2.57
N GLN A 52 12.69 -12.62 -2.95
CA GLN A 52 13.39 -11.63 -3.77
C GLN A 52 12.75 -11.51 -5.17
N ARG A 53 12.34 -12.63 -5.75
CA ARG A 53 11.66 -12.66 -7.04
C ARG A 53 10.30 -11.97 -6.97
N ASP A 54 9.58 -12.09 -5.86
CA ASP A 54 8.32 -11.41 -5.63
C ASP A 54 8.48 -9.89 -5.56
N ARG A 55 9.46 -9.44 -4.77
CA ARG A 55 9.84 -8.02 -4.71
C ARG A 55 10.13 -7.45 -6.10
N ASP A 56 10.93 -8.17 -6.90
CA ASP A 56 11.28 -7.74 -8.25
C ASP A 56 10.03 -7.66 -9.15
N ARG A 57 9.15 -8.66 -9.09
CA ARG A 57 7.88 -8.66 -9.85
C ARG A 57 7.00 -7.48 -9.51
N ILE A 58 6.87 -7.16 -8.22
CA ILE A 58 6.10 -6.00 -7.74
C ILE A 58 6.72 -4.72 -8.29
N THR A 59 8.03 -4.53 -8.09
CA THR A 59 8.76 -3.31 -8.50
C THR A 59 8.66 -3.05 -10.01
N HIS A 60 8.70 -4.10 -10.82
CA HIS A 60 8.61 -3.99 -12.28
C HIS A 60 7.17 -3.93 -12.83
N SER A 61 6.15 -4.08 -11.98
CA SER A 61 4.74 -4.04 -12.39
C SER A 61 4.30 -2.65 -12.88
N LYS A 62 3.27 -2.61 -13.72
CA LYS A 62 2.72 -1.33 -14.21
C LYS A 62 2.03 -0.59 -13.06
N THR A 63 1.35 -1.30 -12.18
CA THR A 63 0.62 -0.73 -11.05
C THR A 63 1.56 -0.08 -10.04
N PHE A 64 2.71 -0.69 -9.73
CA PHE A 64 3.71 -0.08 -8.85
C PHE A 64 4.22 1.26 -9.43
N ARG A 65 4.49 1.33 -10.74
CA ARG A 65 4.88 2.59 -11.40
C ARG A 65 3.81 3.67 -11.31
N ARG A 66 2.52 3.29 -11.28
CA ARG A 66 1.40 4.25 -11.17
C ARG A 66 1.31 4.90 -9.79
N LEU A 67 1.89 4.30 -8.74
CA LEU A 67 1.92 4.89 -7.39
C LEU A 67 2.62 6.26 -7.38
N LYS A 68 3.57 6.49 -8.31
CA LYS A 68 4.21 7.81 -8.52
C LYS A 68 3.21 8.92 -8.86
N HIS A 69 2.06 8.57 -9.42
CA HIS A 69 1.05 9.50 -9.91
C HIS A 69 -0.28 9.36 -9.17
N LYS A 70 -0.23 8.86 -7.93
CA LYS A 70 -1.35 8.79 -7.00
C LYS A 70 -1.01 9.56 -5.72
N THR A 71 -1.92 10.43 -5.31
CA THR A 71 -1.84 11.17 -4.05
C THR A 71 -2.10 10.22 -2.88
N GLN A 72 -1.48 10.54 -1.74
CA GLN A 72 -1.72 9.84 -0.48
C GLN A 72 -2.95 10.44 0.21
N VAL A 73 -2.77 11.56 0.93
CA VAL A 73 -3.81 12.21 1.74
C VAL A 73 -4.23 13.56 1.17
N PHE A 74 -3.26 14.43 0.88
CA PHE A 74 -3.56 15.73 0.30
C PHE A 74 -3.72 15.60 -1.22
N LEU A 75 -4.85 16.10 -1.75
CA LEU A 75 -5.11 16.18 -3.18
C LEU A 75 -4.15 17.19 -3.81
N ALA A 76 -2.95 16.69 -4.14
CA ALA A 76 -1.85 17.38 -4.80
C ALA A 76 -1.87 18.90 -4.61
N PRO A 77 -1.66 19.42 -3.38
CA PRO A 77 -1.34 20.82 -3.22
C PRO A 77 -0.17 21.14 -4.15
N THR A 78 -0.30 22.22 -4.90
CA THR A 78 0.69 22.63 -5.90
C THR A 78 2.05 22.85 -5.23
N GLY A 79 3.00 21.94 -5.44
CA GLY A 79 4.37 22.01 -4.94
C GLY A 79 5.18 20.76 -5.27
N ASP A 80 6.51 20.91 -5.40
CA ASP A 80 7.40 19.84 -5.88
C ASP A 80 7.74 18.77 -4.83
N HIS A 81 7.37 19.01 -3.56
CA HIS A 81 7.81 18.22 -2.40
C HIS A 81 6.69 17.45 -1.68
N TYR A 82 5.50 17.36 -2.26
CA TYR A 82 4.41 16.58 -1.67
C TYR A 82 4.57 15.09 -1.91
N ARG A 83 4.24 14.31 -0.87
CA ARG A 83 4.34 12.85 -0.92
C ARG A 83 3.34 12.26 -1.91
N THR A 84 3.82 11.24 -2.61
CA THR A 84 2.99 10.36 -3.45
C THR A 84 2.85 9.02 -2.75
N ARG A 85 1.96 8.16 -3.22
CA ARG A 85 1.91 6.77 -2.70
C ARG A 85 3.22 6.03 -2.87
N LEU A 86 3.99 6.34 -3.92
CA LEU A 86 5.30 5.73 -4.10
C LEU A 86 6.28 6.12 -2.98
N THR A 87 6.30 7.38 -2.54
CA THR A 87 7.18 7.80 -1.44
C THR A 87 6.75 7.15 -0.13
N HIS A 88 5.43 7.08 0.13
CA HIS A 88 4.87 6.36 1.29
C HIS A 88 5.33 4.90 1.32
N VAL A 89 5.13 4.18 0.22
CA VAL A 89 5.51 2.76 0.13
C VAL A 89 7.02 2.55 0.35
N LEU A 90 7.87 3.45 -0.14
CA LEU A 90 9.32 3.37 0.09
C LEU A 90 9.68 3.61 1.56
N GLU A 91 8.99 4.54 2.23
CA GLU A 91 9.20 4.83 3.64
C GLU A 91 8.71 3.69 4.53
N VAL A 92 7.53 3.12 4.25
CA VAL A 92 7.02 1.90 4.90
C VAL A 92 8.00 0.75 4.73
N SER A 93 8.52 0.53 3.51
CA SER A 93 9.52 -0.50 3.26
C SER A 93 10.80 -0.28 4.09
N GLN A 94 11.29 0.95 4.17
CA GLN A 94 12.48 1.28 4.97
C GLN A 94 12.25 1.01 6.47
N ILE A 95 11.12 1.45 7.03
CA ILE A 95 10.78 1.24 8.44
C ILE A 95 10.63 -0.27 8.71
N ALA A 96 9.85 -0.96 7.88
CA ALA A 96 9.58 -2.40 8.03
C ALA A 96 10.87 -3.23 7.98
N ARG A 97 11.77 -2.93 7.03
CA ARG A 97 13.07 -3.60 6.94
C ARG A 97 13.99 -3.30 8.12
N THR A 98 13.93 -2.08 8.67
CA THR A 98 14.71 -1.72 9.86
C THR A 98 14.29 -2.58 11.06
N ILE A 99 12.98 -2.75 11.25
CA ILE A 99 12.43 -3.62 12.30
C ILE A 99 12.78 -5.09 12.03
N ALA A 100 12.57 -5.57 10.80
CA ALA A 100 12.87 -6.96 10.43
C ALA A 100 14.35 -7.30 10.62
N ALA A 101 15.26 -6.41 10.23
CA ALA A 101 16.70 -6.60 10.42
C ALA A 101 17.08 -6.66 11.91
N ALA A 102 16.48 -5.79 12.76
CA ALA A 102 16.75 -5.78 14.19
C ALA A 102 16.23 -7.04 14.91
N LEU A 103 15.14 -7.62 14.42
CA LEU A 103 14.54 -8.86 14.95
C LEU A 103 15.04 -10.14 14.25
N CYS A 104 16.04 -10.01 13.37
CA CYS A 104 16.58 -11.12 12.57
C CYS A 104 15.51 -11.86 11.74
N LEU A 105 14.53 -11.14 11.18
CA LEU A 105 13.47 -11.68 10.33
C LEU A 105 13.80 -11.56 8.84
N ASN A 106 12.97 -12.12 7.96
CA ASN A 106 13.23 -12.15 6.53
C ASN A 106 13.01 -10.77 5.87
N GLU A 107 14.10 -10.00 5.70
CA GLU A 107 14.08 -8.69 5.05
C GLU A 107 13.47 -8.71 3.62
N PRO A 108 13.86 -9.62 2.70
CA PRO A 108 13.25 -9.69 1.38
C PRO A 108 11.73 -9.93 1.38
N LEU A 109 11.23 -10.78 2.28
CA LEU A 109 9.78 -10.99 2.45
C LEU A 109 9.10 -9.71 2.92
N THR A 110 9.65 -9.10 3.96
CA THR A 110 9.14 -7.84 4.53
C THR A 110 9.09 -6.74 3.47
N GLU A 111 10.17 -6.59 2.70
CA GLU A 111 10.27 -5.64 1.58
C GLU A 111 9.23 -5.92 0.50
N ALA A 112 9.07 -7.18 0.08
CA ALA A 112 8.08 -7.55 -0.93
C ALA A 112 6.64 -7.21 -0.48
N ILE A 113 6.30 -7.52 0.77
CA ILE A 113 4.98 -7.21 1.34
C ILE A 113 4.78 -5.68 1.39
N ALA A 114 5.77 -4.94 1.91
CA ALA A 114 5.71 -3.48 2.00
C ALA A 114 5.55 -2.83 0.63
N LEU A 115 6.28 -3.29 -0.41
CA LEU A 115 6.13 -2.73 -1.76
C LEU A 115 4.78 -3.09 -2.41
N GLY A 116 4.17 -4.20 -1.98
CA GLY A 116 2.92 -4.71 -2.54
C GLY A 116 1.64 -4.23 -1.84
N HIS A 117 1.72 -3.74 -0.60
CA HIS A 117 0.55 -3.48 0.24
C HIS A 117 -0.42 -2.47 -0.38
N ASP A 118 0.12 -1.47 -1.09
CA ASP A 118 -0.62 -0.30 -1.55
C ASP A 118 -0.99 -0.33 -3.05
N LEU A 119 -0.72 -1.44 -3.75
CA LEU A 119 -0.93 -1.53 -5.20
C LEU A 119 -2.39 -1.28 -5.62
N GLY A 120 -3.34 -1.65 -4.76
CA GLY A 120 -4.77 -1.58 -5.03
C GLY A 120 -5.43 -0.24 -4.72
N HIS A 121 -4.68 0.75 -4.25
CA HIS A 121 -5.31 2.02 -3.88
C HIS A 121 -5.89 2.75 -5.09
N THR A 122 -7.02 3.42 -4.90
CA THR A 122 -7.71 4.19 -5.92
C THR A 122 -6.99 5.50 -6.25
N PRO A 123 -7.29 6.13 -7.41
CA PRO A 123 -6.99 7.54 -7.58
C PRO A 123 -7.67 8.36 -6.48
N PHE A 124 -7.04 9.48 -6.08
CA PHE A 124 -7.50 10.37 -5.01
C PHE A 124 -7.52 9.75 -3.61
N GLY A 125 -6.76 8.67 -3.38
CA GLY A 125 -6.56 8.09 -2.06
C GLY A 125 -7.86 7.67 -1.36
N HIS A 126 -8.05 8.07 -0.11
CA HIS A 126 -9.21 7.66 0.69
C HIS A 126 -10.55 8.13 0.11
N ALA A 127 -10.58 9.26 -0.61
CA ALA A 127 -11.80 9.74 -1.27
C ALA A 127 -12.29 8.74 -2.33
N GLY A 128 -11.36 8.25 -3.16
CA GLY A 128 -11.68 7.26 -4.17
C GLY A 128 -12.08 5.92 -3.57
N GLU A 129 -11.40 5.50 -2.50
CA GLU A 129 -11.72 4.24 -1.79
C GLU A 129 -13.12 4.28 -1.18
N ALA A 130 -13.45 5.33 -0.40
CA ALA A 130 -14.76 5.51 0.21
C ALA A 130 -15.87 5.52 -0.85
N THR A 131 -15.65 6.24 -1.95
CA THR A 131 -16.62 6.34 -3.05
C THR A 131 -16.83 5.00 -3.75
N LEU A 132 -15.76 4.27 -4.09
CA LEU A 132 -15.92 2.95 -4.70
C LEU A 132 -16.55 1.93 -3.74
N ASN A 133 -16.32 2.06 -2.44
CA ASN A 133 -16.92 1.20 -1.44
C ASN A 133 -18.44 1.40 -1.34
N GLU A 134 -18.92 2.63 -1.50
CA GLU A 134 -20.35 2.94 -1.58
C GLU A 134 -20.98 2.48 -2.90
N LEU A 135 -20.27 2.66 -4.02
CA LEU A 135 -20.83 2.41 -5.36
C LEU A 135 -20.81 0.94 -5.78
N HIS A 136 -19.81 0.17 -5.37
CA HIS A 136 -19.68 -1.23 -5.74
C HIS A 136 -20.54 -2.10 -4.81
N PRO A 137 -21.48 -2.93 -5.31
CA PRO A 137 -22.41 -3.69 -4.45
C PRO A 137 -21.75 -4.62 -3.41
N GLY A 138 -20.56 -5.13 -3.72
CA GLY A 138 -19.76 -5.95 -2.80
C GLY A 138 -18.77 -5.17 -1.92
N GLY A 139 -18.88 -3.84 -1.89
CA GLY A 139 -17.89 -2.95 -1.26
C GLY A 139 -16.55 -2.90 -2.00
N PHE A 140 -15.65 -2.08 -1.47
CA PHE A 140 -14.29 -1.90 -1.95
C PHE A 140 -13.34 -1.62 -0.78
N ARG A 141 -12.18 -2.28 -0.81
CA ARG A 141 -11.09 -2.08 0.15
C ARG A 141 -9.78 -2.18 -0.60
N HIS A 142 -8.91 -1.19 -0.45
CA HIS A 142 -7.67 -1.11 -1.22
C HIS A 142 -6.81 -2.36 -1.03
N TYR A 143 -6.69 -2.90 0.19
CA TYR A 143 -5.85 -4.06 0.49
C TYR A 143 -6.35 -5.36 -0.18
N VAL A 144 -7.67 -5.53 -0.28
CA VAL A 144 -8.27 -6.63 -1.07
C VAL A 144 -8.03 -6.41 -2.56
N HIS A 145 -8.09 -5.15 -3.00
CA HIS A 145 -7.77 -4.80 -4.37
C HIS A 145 -6.28 -4.98 -4.69
N SER A 146 -5.36 -4.76 -3.74
CA SER A 146 -3.92 -5.00 -3.90
C SER A 146 -3.67 -6.49 -4.17
N LEU A 147 -4.33 -7.37 -3.41
CA LEU A 147 -4.31 -8.81 -3.69
C LEU A 147 -4.87 -9.13 -5.08
N ARG A 148 -5.99 -8.49 -5.46
CA ARG A 148 -6.57 -8.66 -6.79
C ARG A 148 -5.64 -8.20 -7.92
N VAL A 149 -4.87 -7.12 -7.72
CA VAL A 149 -3.89 -6.63 -8.69
C VAL A 149 -2.83 -7.70 -8.95
N VAL A 150 -2.26 -8.25 -7.88
CA VAL A 150 -1.17 -9.23 -7.97
C VAL A 150 -1.65 -10.61 -8.40
N ASP A 151 -2.93 -10.95 -8.23
CA ASP A 151 -3.45 -12.26 -8.63
C ASP A 151 -4.05 -12.25 -10.04
N PHE A 152 -4.70 -11.15 -10.45
CA PHE A 152 -5.59 -11.17 -11.61
C PHE A 152 -5.42 -10.02 -12.59
N LEU A 153 -4.87 -8.85 -12.21
CA LEU A 153 -4.91 -7.68 -13.10
C LEU A 153 -3.61 -7.44 -13.85
N GLU A 154 -2.47 -7.67 -13.18
CA GLU A 154 -1.16 -7.51 -13.82
C GLU A 154 -0.92 -8.55 -14.92
N ASN A 155 0.11 -8.31 -15.74
CA ASN A 155 0.52 -9.19 -16.84
C ASN A 155 -0.62 -9.58 -17.80
N ASN A 156 -1.47 -8.61 -18.15
CA ASN A 156 -2.62 -8.78 -19.05
C ASN A 156 -3.63 -9.83 -18.55
N GLY A 157 -3.94 -9.82 -17.26
CA GLY A 157 -4.94 -10.71 -16.68
C GLY A 157 -4.39 -11.96 -16.01
N LYS A 158 -3.07 -12.13 -15.98
CA LYS A 158 -2.39 -13.33 -15.43
C LYS A 158 -1.93 -13.17 -13.99
N GLY A 159 -1.89 -11.94 -13.48
CA GLY A 159 -1.27 -11.61 -12.21
C GLY A 159 0.25 -11.70 -12.24
N LEU A 160 0.85 -11.48 -11.07
CA LEU A 160 2.27 -11.61 -10.77
C LEU A 160 2.61 -12.99 -10.19
N ASN A 161 1.61 -13.82 -9.84
CA ASN A 161 1.78 -15.15 -9.27
C ASN A 161 2.75 -15.17 -8.08
N LEU A 162 2.53 -14.30 -7.10
CA LEU A 162 3.39 -14.14 -5.92
C LEU A 162 3.25 -15.34 -4.96
N THR A 163 4.20 -15.52 -4.04
CA THR A 163 4.13 -16.54 -2.99
C THR A 163 2.99 -16.25 -2.02
N PHE A 164 2.53 -17.29 -1.33
CA PHE A 164 1.46 -17.18 -0.34
C PHE A 164 1.77 -16.16 0.76
N GLU A 165 3.01 -16.14 1.27
CA GLU A 165 3.44 -15.28 2.37
C GLU A 165 3.32 -13.81 1.99
N VAL A 166 3.78 -13.45 0.78
CA VAL A 166 3.68 -12.08 0.27
C VAL A 166 2.22 -11.67 0.10
N ARG A 167 1.40 -12.55 -0.51
CA ARG A 167 -0.03 -12.30 -0.71
C ARG A 167 -0.80 -12.16 0.59
N ASN A 168 -0.49 -13.00 1.58
CA ASN A 168 -1.09 -12.96 2.90
C ASN A 168 -0.71 -11.66 3.62
N GLY A 169 0.56 -11.26 3.60
CA GLY A 169 1.00 -9.97 4.14
C GLY A 169 0.27 -8.79 3.50
N ILE A 170 0.17 -8.78 2.16
CA ILE A 170 -0.53 -7.71 1.42
C ILE A 170 -1.99 -7.58 1.83
N VAL A 171 -2.74 -8.69 1.99
CA VAL A 171 -4.17 -8.59 2.33
C VAL A 171 -4.43 -8.37 3.82
N ARG A 172 -3.45 -8.67 4.70
CA ARG A 172 -3.58 -8.57 6.16
C ARG A 172 -2.97 -7.30 6.76
N HIS A 173 -2.25 -6.50 5.99
CA HIS A 173 -1.61 -5.29 6.51
C HIS A 173 -2.62 -4.28 7.09
N SER A 174 -3.84 -4.19 6.54
CA SER A 174 -4.84 -3.20 6.97
C SER A 174 -6.22 -3.81 7.19
N LYS A 175 -6.91 -3.32 8.24
CA LYS A 175 -8.34 -3.54 8.49
C LYS A 175 -9.06 -2.25 8.93
N GLY A 176 -8.64 -1.09 8.43
CA GLY A 176 -9.31 0.20 8.70
C GLY A 176 -9.05 0.74 10.12
N GLN A 177 -10.12 1.16 10.82
CA GLN A 177 -10.04 1.73 12.18
C GLN A 177 -9.85 0.70 13.31
N ALA A 178 -9.60 -0.58 12.97
CA ALA A 178 -9.35 -1.62 13.96
C ALA A 178 -8.10 -1.36 14.81
N ASP A 179 -7.99 -2.13 15.90
CA ASP A 179 -6.84 -2.10 16.81
C ASP A 179 -5.51 -2.21 16.06
N ILE A 180 -4.50 -1.47 16.54
CA ILE A 180 -3.16 -1.45 15.96
C ILE A 180 -2.58 -2.87 15.96
N LEU A 181 -2.70 -3.55 17.11
CA LEU A 181 -2.47 -4.98 17.29
C LEU A 181 -3.81 -5.66 17.66
N PRO A 182 -4.49 -6.30 16.70
CA PRO A 182 -5.71 -7.06 16.97
C PRO A 182 -5.46 -8.20 17.96
N LYS A 183 -6.36 -8.36 18.93
CA LYS A 183 -6.35 -9.52 19.84
C LYS A 183 -6.69 -10.83 19.14
N ASP A 184 -7.43 -10.76 18.04
CA ASP A 184 -7.76 -11.93 17.23
C ASP A 184 -6.62 -12.19 16.21
N GLN A 185 -5.85 -13.25 16.46
CA GLN A 185 -4.76 -13.69 15.59
C GLN A 185 -5.22 -14.05 14.17
N SER A 186 -6.52 -14.36 13.97
CA SER A 186 -7.06 -14.62 12.64
C SER A 186 -7.04 -13.38 11.73
N GLU A 187 -6.88 -12.19 12.31
CA GLU A 187 -6.79 -10.93 11.60
C GLU A 187 -5.38 -10.60 11.11
N LEU A 188 -4.38 -11.19 11.74
CA LEU A 188 -2.96 -10.93 11.47
C LEU A 188 -2.46 -11.68 10.23
N ALA A 189 -1.32 -11.23 9.73
CA ALA A 189 -0.57 -12.00 8.77
C ALA A 189 0.01 -13.24 9.44
N VAL A 190 0.14 -14.33 8.66
CA VAL A 190 0.70 -15.60 9.13
C VAL A 190 2.17 -15.50 9.51
N THR A 191 2.88 -14.51 8.97
CA THR A 191 4.30 -14.26 9.23
C THR A 191 4.49 -12.99 10.04
N LEU A 192 5.51 -12.95 10.90
CA LEU A 192 5.88 -11.73 11.63
C LEU A 192 6.27 -10.61 10.68
N GLU A 193 6.91 -10.93 9.55
CA GLU A 193 7.24 -9.98 8.49
C GLU A 193 6.00 -9.25 7.95
N GLY A 194 4.88 -9.96 7.76
CA GLY A 194 3.62 -9.33 7.35
C GLY A 194 2.97 -8.49 8.43
N GLN A 195 3.12 -8.88 9.70
CA GLN A 195 2.64 -8.10 10.84
C GLN A 195 3.47 -6.83 11.04
N ILE A 196 4.78 -6.88 10.81
CA ILE A 196 5.66 -5.70 10.82
C ILE A 196 5.24 -4.68 9.78
N VAL A 197 4.85 -5.11 8.57
CA VAL A 197 4.41 -4.17 7.54
C VAL A 197 3.15 -3.41 7.97
N ARG A 198 2.21 -4.06 8.67
CA ARG A 198 1.05 -3.37 9.27
C ARG A 198 1.48 -2.26 10.22
N LEU A 199 2.40 -2.55 11.14
CA LEU A 199 2.89 -1.57 12.11
C LEU A 199 3.69 -0.46 11.44
N ALA A 200 4.55 -0.80 10.48
CA ALA A 200 5.35 0.15 9.73
C ALA A 200 4.48 1.10 8.90
N ASP A 201 3.37 0.62 8.32
CA ASP A 201 2.38 1.45 7.61
C ASP A 201 1.74 2.47 8.56
N ILE A 202 1.34 2.04 9.75
CA ILE A 202 0.79 2.93 10.79
C ILE A 202 1.82 3.97 11.22
N VAL A 203 3.07 3.57 11.50
CA VAL A 203 4.16 4.47 11.91
C VAL A 203 4.47 5.49 10.81
N ALA A 204 4.54 5.08 9.55
CA ALA A 204 4.79 5.99 8.43
C ALA A 204 3.64 6.99 8.29
N TYR A 205 2.41 6.49 8.23
CA TYR A 205 1.19 7.29 8.07
C TYR A 205 1.05 8.39 9.13
N VAL A 206 1.13 8.06 10.42
CA VAL A 206 0.94 9.06 11.49
C VAL A 206 2.01 10.15 11.49
N ASN A 207 3.24 9.81 11.07
CA ASN A 207 4.33 10.79 11.05
C ASN A 207 4.30 11.68 9.82
N HIS A 208 3.84 11.14 8.69
CA HIS A 208 3.96 11.80 7.39
C HIS A 208 2.78 12.73 7.15
N ASP A 209 1.59 12.34 7.59
CA ASP A 209 0.41 13.18 7.54
C ASP A 209 0.55 14.38 8.48
N GLN A 210 1.20 14.22 9.63
CA GLN A 210 1.57 15.34 10.49
C GLN A 210 2.52 16.31 9.79
N ASP A 211 3.57 15.79 9.13
CA ASP A 211 4.56 16.61 8.42
C ASP A 211 3.92 17.36 7.23
N ASP A 212 3.07 16.68 6.46
CA ASP A 212 2.34 17.29 5.35
C ASP A 212 1.32 18.34 5.84
N ALA A 213 0.66 18.10 6.98
CA ALA A 213 -0.26 19.08 7.59
C ALA A 213 0.48 20.33 8.10
N LEU A 214 1.69 20.19 8.65
CA LEU A 214 2.56 21.31 9.01
C LEU A 214 2.97 22.11 7.76
N ARG A 215 3.40 21.43 6.69
CA ARG A 215 3.77 22.07 5.41
C ARG A 215 2.59 22.79 4.74
N ALA A 216 1.39 22.23 4.85
CA ALA A 216 0.16 22.82 4.34
C ALA A 216 -0.34 24.00 5.20
N GLY A 217 0.28 24.27 6.35
CA GLY A 217 -0.16 25.29 7.31
C GLY A 217 -1.49 24.97 7.98
N ILE A 218 -1.90 23.70 7.99
CA ILE A 218 -3.08 23.21 8.72
C ILE A 218 -2.74 23.06 10.20
N LEU A 219 -1.53 22.58 10.49
CA LEU A 219 -0.95 22.54 11.81
C LEU A 219 0.22 23.52 11.92
N GLN A 220 0.53 23.94 13.14
CA GLN A 220 1.70 24.74 13.51
C GLN A 220 2.62 23.95 14.44
N GLU A 221 3.89 24.37 14.51
CA GLU A 221 4.82 23.83 15.50
C GLU A 221 4.27 24.08 16.91
N GLY A 222 4.18 23.03 17.73
CA GLY A 222 3.61 23.08 19.08
C GLY A 222 2.12 22.75 19.18
N ASP A 223 1.40 22.51 18.07
CA ASP A 223 0.01 22.05 18.11
C ASP A 223 -0.13 20.61 18.62
N LEU A 224 0.95 19.83 18.55
CA LEU A 224 0.95 18.46 19.05
C LEU A 224 0.75 18.45 20.58
N PRO A 225 -0.23 17.70 21.11
CA PRO A 225 -0.41 17.59 22.55
C PRO A 225 0.87 17.15 23.27
N ARG A 226 1.25 17.90 24.33
CA ARG A 226 2.48 17.65 25.11
C ARG A 226 2.58 16.22 25.65
N GLU A 227 1.45 15.58 25.92
CA GLU A 227 1.38 14.20 26.39
C GLU A 227 1.90 13.21 25.34
N ILE A 228 1.52 13.42 24.07
CA ILE A 228 1.99 12.64 22.93
C ILE A 228 3.47 12.96 22.67
N GLU A 229 3.80 14.25 22.60
CA GLU A 229 5.14 14.74 22.31
C GLU A 229 6.20 14.22 23.27
N LYS A 230 5.88 14.06 24.57
CA LYS A 230 6.80 13.48 25.55
C LYS A 230 7.16 12.02 25.27
N VAL A 231 6.26 11.27 24.63
CA VAL A 231 6.45 9.84 24.34
C VAL A 231 7.17 9.65 23.01
N VAL A 232 6.69 10.30 21.96
CA VAL A 232 7.22 10.09 20.60
C VAL A 232 8.29 11.11 20.20
N GLY A 233 8.32 12.28 20.83
CA GLY A 233 9.24 13.36 20.52
C GLY A 233 8.72 14.39 19.51
N GLU A 234 9.38 15.55 19.48
CA GLU A 234 8.99 16.72 18.69
C GLU A 234 9.29 16.61 17.20
N ARG A 235 10.39 15.93 16.84
CA ARG A 235 10.88 15.86 15.46
C ARG A 235 10.39 14.59 14.77
N HIS A 236 10.11 14.71 13.47
CA HIS A 236 9.69 13.60 12.62
C HIS A 236 10.57 12.35 12.76
N SER A 237 11.90 12.51 12.64
CA SER A 237 12.83 11.38 12.78
C SER A 237 12.83 10.77 14.18
N LYS A 238 12.64 11.60 15.22
CA LYS A 238 12.60 11.15 16.62
C LYS A 238 11.34 10.33 16.93
N ARG A 239 10.20 10.70 16.33
CA ARG A 239 8.95 9.93 16.45
C ARG A 239 9.06 8.55 15.83
N ILE A 240 9.58 8.47 14.61
CA ILE A 240 9.81 7.18 13.95
C ILE A 240 10.79 6.34 14.78
N GLU A 241 11.91 6.93 15.21
CA GLU A 241 12.91 6.25 16.05
C GLU A 241 12.30 5.73 17.37
N ALA A 242 11.50 6.53 18.06
CA ALA A 242 10.86 6.16 19.32
C ALA A 242 9.88 4.98 19.14
N MET A 243 8.99 5.06 18.15
CA MET A 243 8.01 4.00 17.86
C MET A 243 8.69 2.70 17.43
N VAL A 244 9.69 2.78 16.55
CA VAL A 244 10.44 1.62 16.06
C VAL A 244 11.26 0.98 17.18
N ARG A 245 11.93 1.80 17.99
CA ARG A 245 12.74 1.32 19.11
C ARG A 245 11.88 0.63 20.17
N ASP A 246 10.76 1.21 20.54
CA ASP A 246 9.82 0.63 21.51
C ASP A 246 9.36 -0.76 21.05
N LEU A 247 8.86 -0.87 19.81
CA LEU A 247 8.46 -2.13 19.20
C LEU A 247 9.57 -3.19 19.25
N ILE A 248 10.79 -2.82 18.87
CA ILE A 248 11.93 -3.76 18.87
C ILE A 248 12.28 -4.21 20.29
N VAL A 249 12.38 -3.27 21.23
CA VAL A 249 12.80 -3.56 22.61
C VAL A 249 11.77 -4.43 23.33
N GLU A 250 10.49 -4.09 23.23
CA GLU A 250 9.42 -4.86 23.86
C GLU A 250 9.31 -6.27 23.24
N THR A 251 9.41 -6.38 21.91
CA THR A 251 9.41 -7.68 21.22
C THR A 251 10.59 -8.57 21.64
N LEU A 252 11.80 -8.00 21.71
CA LEU A 252 12.99 -8.74 22.16
C LEU A 252 12.94 -9.10 23.65
N THR A 253 12.25 -8.29 24.46
CA THR A 253 12.12 -8.54 25.91
C THR A 253 11.12 -9.65 26.20
N ALA A 254 10.03 -9.73 25.43
CA ALA A 254 9.03 -10.79 25.56
C ALA A 254 9.55 -12.16 25.12
N ASP A 255 10.30 -12.23 24.01
CA ASP A 255 10.93 -13.44 23.45
C ASP A 255 9.96 -14.65 23.32
N ASP A 256 8.71 -14.38 22.98
CA ASP A 256 7.64 -15.38 22.87
C ASP A 256 7.21 -15.67 21.41
N GLY A 257 7.84 -15.00 20.44
CA GLY A 257 7.54 -15.14 19.02
C GLY A 257 6.38 -14.28 18.53
N GLU A 258 5.93 -13.30 19.32
CA GLU A 258 4.91 -12.31 18.93
C GLU A 258 5.50 -10.89 18.88
N LEU A 259 4.79 -9.94 18.25
CA LEU A 259 5.19 -8.53 18.24
C LEU A 259 4.58 -7.80 19.44
N HIS A 260 5.42 -7.08 20.18
CA HIS A 260 5.01 -6.35 21.38
C HIS A 260 5.31 -4.86 21.26
N ILE A 261 4.41 -4.04 21.78
CA ILE A 261 4.54 -2.59 21.89
C ILE A 261 4.10 -2.18 23.28
N SER A 262 4.77 -1.21 23.89
CA SER A 262 4.44 -0.80 25.25
C SER A 262 3.06 -0.14 25.30
N GLU A 263 2.35 -0.29 26.42
CA GLU A 263 1.02 0.32 26.58
C GLU A 263 1.06 1.84 26.37
N GLY A 264 2.09 2.51 26.89
CA GLY A 264 2.28 3.95 26.73
C GLY A 264 2.53 4.37 25.28
N MET A 265 3.29 3.58 24.51
CA MET A 265 3.49 3.86 23.09
C MET A 265 2.22 3.60 22.27
N LEU A 266 1.49 2.52 22.58
CA LEU A 266 0.22 2.20 21.94
C LEU A 266 -0.82 3.31 22.14
N GLU A 267 -0.92 3.82 23.37
CA GLU A 267 -1.77 4.96 23.70
C GLU A 267 -1.33 6.22 22.94
N ALA A 268 -0.03 6.51 22.89
CA ALA A 268 0.50 7.66 22.16
C ALA A 268 0.19 7.61 20.66
N ILE A 269 0.36 6.46 20.00
CA ILE A 269 0.03 6.27 18.58
C ILE A 269 -1.49 6.44 18.37
N THR A 270 -2.30 5.87 19.26
CA THR A 270 -3.77 5.98 19.17
C THR A 270 -4.24 7.43 19.31
N ASN A 271 -3.69 8.16 20.29
CA ASN A 271 -3.98 9.56 20.51
C ASN A 271 -3.47 10.45 19.35
N LEU A 272 -2.32 10.12 18.76
CA LEU A 272 -1.80 10.81 17.58
C LEU A 272 -2.70 10.62 16.36
N ARG A 273 -3.18 9.39 16.11
CA ARG A 273 -4.16 9.12 15.03
C ARG A 273 -5.43 9.94 15.22
N LYS A 274 -5.96 9.97 16.45
CA LYS A 274 -7.14 10.76 16.79
C LYS A 274 -6.91 12.25 16.57
N PHE A 275 -5.79 12.78 17.05
CA PHE A 275 -5.41 14.18 16.86
C PHE A 275 -5.35 14.57 15.38
N LEU A 276 -4.70 13.75 14.55
CA LEU A 276 -4.65 14.00 13.09
C LEU A 276 -6.04 13.93 12.47
N TYR A 277 -6.89 13.02 12.92
CA TYR A 277 -8.26 12.96 12.43
C TYR A 277 -9.05 14.22 12.74
N ASP A 278 -9.04 14.65 14.00
CA ASP A 278 -9.82 15.78 14.47
C ASP A 278 -9.34 17.14 13.93
N ASN A 279 -8.06 17.25 13.52
CA ASN A 279 -7.45 18.52 13.12
C ASN A 279 -7.06 18.60 11.63
N VAL A 280 -6.83 17.47 10.96
CA VAL A 280 -6.34 17.43 9.56
C VAL A 280 -7.41 16.95 8.60
N TYR A 281 -8.00 15.75 8.81
CA TYR A 281 -8.97 15.21 7.85
C TYR A 281 -10.31 15.93 7.87
N THR A 282 -10.69 16.50 9.01
CA THR A 282 -11.90 17.33 9.18
C THR A 282 -11.70 18.78 8.72
N TYR A 283 -10.47 19.17 8.35
CA TYR A 283 -10.17 20.54 7.98
C TYR A 283 -10.98 20.97 6.75
N PRO A 284 -11.72 22.11 6.77
CA PRO A 284 -12.71 22.44 5.74
C PRO A 284 -12.18 22.44 4.30
N LYS A 285 -10.94 22.92 4.09
CA LYS A 285 -10.35 22.91 2.74
C LYS A 285 -10.01 21.49 2.25
N VAL A 286 -9.53 20.63 3.16
CA VAL A 286 -9.25 19.22 2.85
C VAL A 286 -10.55 18.50 2.52
N HIS A 287 -11.59 18.74 3.33
CA HIS A 287 -12.91 18.16 3.12
C HIS A 287 -13.54 18.61 1.79
N ALA A 288 -13.45 19.89 1.44
CA ALA A 288 -14.00 20.39 0.18
C ALA A 288 -13.34 19.77 -1.06
N GLU A 289 -12.02 19.54 -1.03
CA GLU A 289 -11.33 18.83 -2.12
C GLU A 289 -11.69 17.33 -2.12
N PHE A 290 -11.85 16.72 -0.95
CA PHE A 290 -12.32 15.35 -0.80
C PHE A 290 -13.67 15.14 -1.49
N GLU A 291 -14.66 16.01 -1.25
CA GLU A 291 -15.98 15.94 -1.90
C GLU A 291 -15.90 16.05 -3.44
N LYS A 292 -15.04 16.93 -3.96
CA LYS A 292 -14.81 17.05 -5.41
C LYS A 292 -14.23 15.76 -6.00
N ALA A 293 -13.27 15.16 -5.32
CA ALA A 293 -12.70 13.88 -5.73
C ALA A 293 -13.74 12.76 -5.71
N GLN A 294 -14.60 12.70 -4.69
CA GLN A 294 -15.71 11.74 -4.66
C GLN A 294 -16.65 11.94 -5.85
N ARG A 295 -17.02 13.19 -6.18
CA ARG A 295 -17.88 13.49 -7.32
C ARG A 295 -17.28 13.00 -8.64
N ILE A 296 -15.99 13.22 -8.87
CA ILE A 296 -15.28 12.73 -10.06
C ILE A 296 -15.41 11.20 -10.16
N ILE A 297 -15.20 10.48 -9.07
CA ILE A 297 -15.28 9.02 -9.06
C ILE A 297 -16.72 8.53 -9.29
N ARG A 298 -17.74 9.16 -8.66
CA ARG A 298 -19.16 8.83 -8.89
C ARG A 298 -19.55 9.00 -10.35
N ASP A 299 -19.25 10.16 -10.91
CA ASP A 299 -19.58 10.49 -12.30
C ASP A 299 -18.90 9.51 -13.27
N LEU A 300 -17.58 9.23 -13.09
CA LEU A 300 -16.85 8.26 -13.91
C LEU A 300 -17.45 6.85 -13.79
N TYR A 301 -17.78 6.42 -12.57
CA TYR A 301 -18.39 5.12 -12.33
C TYR A 301 -19.73 4.99 -13.05
N SER A 302 -20.64 5.96 -12.86
CA SER A 302 -21.95 5.98 -13.52
C SER A 302 -21.82 6.01 -15.03
N TYR A 303 -20.90 6.84 -15.57
CA TYR A 303 -20.66 6.89 -17.01
C TYR A 303 -20.21 5.54 -17.56
N PHE A 304 -19.24 4.87 -16.92
CA PHE A 304 -18.75 3.58 -17.40
C PHE A 304 -19.79 2.46 -17.27
N MET A 305 -20.61 2.48 -16.21
CA MET A 305 -21.74 1.56 -16.08
C MET A 305 -22.77 1.74 -17.21
N GLN A 306 -22.98 2.97 -17.69
CA GLN A 306 -23.97 3.24 -18.75
C GLN A 306 -23.41 3.11 -20.18
N ASN A 307 -22.13 3.45 -20.39
CA ASN A 307 -21.56 3.65 -21.73
C ASN A 307 -20.42 2.66 -22.07
N GLY A 308 -20.01 1.82 -21.12
CA GLY A 308 -18.84 0.95 -21.23
C GLY A 308 -17.51 1.66 -20.96
N LEU A 309 -16.41 0.90 -20.94
CA LEU A 309 -15.09 1.46 -20.65
C LEU A 309 -14.52 2.21 -21.85
N VAL A 310 -14.04 3.44 -21.62
CA VAL A 310 -13.33 4.25 -22.63
C VAL A 310 -11.91 4.60 -22.17
N ARG A 311 -11.01 4.85 -23.12
CA ARG A 311 -9.65 5.31 -22.88
C ARG A 311 -9.28 6.50 -23.77
N LEU A 312 -8.29 7.27 -23.37
CA LEU A 312 -7.71 8.32 -24.21
C LEU A 312 -6.70 7.72 -25.20
N ARG A 313 -6.83 8.10 -26.48
CA ARG A 313 -5.82 7.90 -27.52
C ARG A 313 -5.51 9.25 -28.16
N GLY A 314 -4.46 9.92 -27.67
CA GLY A 314 -4.29 11.34 -27.90
C GLY A 314 -5.43 12.11 -27.22
N GLU A 315 -6.10 12.98 -27.97
CA GLU A 315 -7.25 13.78 -27.48
C GLU A 315 -8.60 13.07 -27.63
N LYS A 316 -8.65 11.90 -28.30
CA LYS A 316 -9.90 11.19 -28.60
C LYS A 316 -10.22 10.14 -27.54
N LEU A 317 -11.49 10.08 -27.14
CA LEU A 317 -12.04 8.94 -26.40
C LEU A 317 -12.31 7.80 -27.37
N VAL A 318 -11.80 6.61 -27.03
CA VAL A 318 -12.05 5.38 -27.78
C VAL A 318 -12.53 4.30 -26.82
N LYS A 319 -13.49 3.47 -27.26
CA LYS A 319 -13.92 2.29 -26.48
C LYS A 319 -12.71 1.39 -26.23
N ARG A 320 -12.60 0.87 -25.00
CA ARG A 320 -11.49 0.00 -24.61
C ARG A 320 -11.61 -1.36 -25.29
N ASN A 321 -12.83 -1.89 -25.36
CA ASN A 321 -13.22 -3.09 -26.09
C ASN A 321 -14.49 -2.77 -26.89
N MET A 322 -14.54 -3.19 -28.16
CA MET A 322 -15.67 -2.90 -29.07
C MET A 322 -16.96 -3.65 -28.67
N GLU A 323 -16.84 -4.72 -27.87
CA GLU A 323 -17.90 -5.69 -27.56
C GLU A 323 -18.36 -5.69 -26.09
N GLU A 324 -17.97 -4.69 -25.28
CA GLU A 324 -18.43 -4.61 -23.88
C GLU A 324 -19.86 -4.06 -23.80
N GLU A 325 -20.84 -4.90 -24.17
CA GLU A 325 -22.17 -4.81 -23.60
C GLU A 325 -22.15 -5.52 -22.25
N TRP A 326 -22.68 -4.86 -21.21
CA TRP A 326 -22.75 -5.43 -19.87
C TRP A 326 -23.79 -6.55 -19.83
N THR A 327 -23.36 -7.78 -20.09
CA THR A 327 -24.22 -8.97 -20.05
C THR A 327 -24.45 -9.47 -18.63
N ASP A 328 -23.50 -9.23 -17.72
CA ASP A 328 -23.58 -9.54 -16.30
C ASP A 328 -23.24 -8.28 -15.49
N GLU A 329 -24.22 -7.78 -14.74
CA GLU A 329 -24.12 -6.57 -13.93
C GLU A 329 -23.04 -6.69 -12.84
N LYS A 330 -22.89 -7.86 -12.23
CA LYS A 330 -21.85 -8.10 -11.20
C LYS A 330 -20.45 -8.04 -11.82
N VAL A 331 -20.29 -8.59 -13.02
CA VAL A 331 -19.03 -8.49 -13.78
C VAL A 331 -18.78 -7.06 -14.22
N ALA A 332 -19.81 -6.33 -14.63
CA ALA A 332 -19.71 -4.91 -15.01
C ALA A 332 -19.20 -4.05 -13.85
N HIS A 333 -19.86 -4.11 -12.69
CA HIS A 333 -19.43 -3.40 -11.48
C HIS A 333 -17.97 -3.71 -11.13
N ARG A 334 -17.56 -4.97 -11.21
CA ARG A 334 -16.18 -5.37 -10.93
C ARG A 334 -15.20 -4.79 -11.93
N ARG A 335 -15.49 -4.87 -13.23
CA ARG A 335 -14.60 -4.35 -14.30
C ARG A 335 -14.48 -2.83 -14.25
N VAL A 336 -15.57 -2.12 -13.98
CA VAL A 336 -15.58 -0.66 -13.79
C VAL A 336 -14.74 -0.28 -12.57
N CYS A 337 -14.92 -0.99 -11.46
CA CYS A 337 -14.15 -0.79 -10.23
C CYS A 337 -12.65 -1.03 -10.46
N ASP A 338 -12.27 -2.16 -11.08
CA ASP A 338 -10.87 -2.46 -11.42
C ASP A 338 -10.28 -1.41 -12.37
N TYR A 339 -11.08 -0.87 -13.30
CA TYR A 339 -10.61 0.14 -14.24
C TYR A 339 -10.34 1.47 -13.55
N ILE A 340 -11.28 1.95 -12.71
CA ILE A 340 -11.14 3.21 -11.96
C ILE A 340 -9.99 3.12 -10.97
N ALA A 341 -9.93 2.06 -10.15
CA ALA A 341 -8.86 1.87 -9.17
C ALA A 341 -7.47 1.79 -9.84
N GLY A 342 -7.40 1.26 -11.06
CA GLY A 342 -6.19 1.21 -11.87
C GLY A 342 -5.73 2.56 -12.47
N MET A 343 -6.53 3.63 -12.40
CA MET A 343 -6.16 4.95 -12.93
C MET A 343 -5.17 5.67 -12.02
N THR A 344 -4.38 6.57 -12.60
CA THR A 344 -3.67 7.61 -11.85
C THR A 344 -4.57 8.84 -11.70
N ASP A 345 -4.29 9.72 -10.75
CA ASP A 345 -5.13 10.92 -10.51
C ASP A 345 -5.19 11.79 -11.76
N ARG A 346 -4.03 12.02 -12.40
CA ARG A 346 -3.94 12.80 -13.65
C ARG A 346 -4.74 12.16 -14.79
N TYR A 347 -4.75 10.83 -14.88
CA TYR A 347 -5.50 10.13 -15.91
C TYR A 347 -7.01 10.20 -15.64
N ALA A 348 -7.44 10.01 -14.39
CA ALA A 348 -8.82 10.16 -13.98
C ALA A 348 -9.34 11.58 -14.27
N LEU A 349 -8.56 12.62 -13.93
CA LEU A 349 -8.89 14.01 -14.24
C LEU A 349 -8.97 14.28 -15.75
N SER A 350 -8.03 13.74 -16.53
CA SER A 350 -8.03 13.91 -18.00
C SER A 350 -9.25 13.28 -18.65
N ILE A 351 -9.61 12.07 -18.22
CA ILE A 351 -10.82 11.37 -18.68
C ILE A 351 -12.07 12.16 -18.26
N TYR A 352 -12.15 12.58 -17.00
CA TYR A 352 -13.27 13.35 -16.47
C TYR A 352 -13.49 14.64 -17.27
N LYS A 353 -12.42 15.41 -17.49
CA LYS A 353 -12.46 16.63 -18.30
C LYS A 353 -13.00 16.35 -19.70
N ARG A 354 -12.55 15.28 -20.35
CA ARG A 354 -12.97 14.98 -21.72
C ARG A 354 -14.42 14.48 -21.83
N ILE A 355 -14.94 13.83 -20.80
CA ILE A 355 -16.31 13.31 -20.78
C ILE A 355 -17.33 14.38 -20.38
N PHE A 356 -17.02 15.16 -19.33
CA PHE A 356 -18.03 15.98 -18.66
C PHE A 356 -17.84 17.49 -18.86
N LEU A 357 -16.63 17.96 -19.19
CA LEU A 357 -16.42 19.40 -19.40
C LEU A 357 -16.65 19.74 -20.88
N PRO A 358 -17.40 20.82 -21.16
CA PRO A 358 -17.65 21.26 -22.53
C PRO A 358 -16.35 21.75 -23.17
N GLU A 359 -16.18 21.47 -24.46
CA GLU A 359 -15.08 22.02 -25.25
C GLU A 359 -15.54 23.32 -25.94
N PRO A 360 -14.70 24.38 -25.95
CA PRO A 360 -14.99 25.57 -26.74
C PRO A 360 -15.21 25.19 -28.21
N TRP A 361 -16.22 25.78 -28.84
CA TRP A 361 -16.52 25.53 -30.24
C TRP A 361 -15.35 26.02 -31.10
N SER A 362 -14.68 25.10 -31.82
CA SER A 362 -13.75 25.47 -32.89
C SER A 362 -14.43 25.24 -34.24
N PHE A 363 -15.03 26.27 -34.82
CA PHE A 363 -15.27 26.25 -36.27
C PHE A 363 -13.89 26.30 -36.95
N LYS A 364 -13.60 25.32 -37.80
CA LYS A 364 -12.62 25.52 -38.87
C LYS A 364 -13.41 26.07 -40.03
N ASP A 365 -13.18 27.34 -40.36
CA ASP A 365 -13.59 27.91 -41.66
C ASP A 365 -12.94 27.14 -42.82
#